data_AF-A0A661HRC7-F1
#
_entry.id   AF-A0A661HRC7-F1
#
_cell.length_a   1.000
_cell.length_b   1.000
_cell.length_c   1.000
_cell.angle_alpha   90.00
_cell.angle_beta   90.00
_cell.angle_gamma   90.00
#
_symmetry.space_group_name_H-M   'P 1'
#
loop_
_entity.id
_entity.type
_entity.pdbx_description
1 polymer ?
#
loop_
_entity_poly.entity_id
_entity_poly.type
_entity_poly.pdbx_seq_one_letter_code
_entity_poly.pdbx_strand_id
1 'polypeptide(L)'
;MAAKESIKQVEELFISKKKGDVVTFENISKEFDKQITVSQAKKILQYSKKYHVSMVSASEYAKHLSIQEGKRREKARKKMAENNSEEQFDFTKEKELLEWSRSDSPVRMYLREMGKIPLLTKEEEVYLSKQIEEGEDVIIDAICSVPYLIDYIINYREPLLNRERRVKELFKNFEDVSNKDEREDSEEKAGTAASPKDDKRVKQVVDSFKLLEKNKKEWMRERDELLKLQETDTDEP
;
A
#
# COMPACT_ATOMS: atom_id res chain seq x y z
N MET A 1 -29.39 -4.33 50.22
CA MET A 1 -29.92 -4.08 48.86
C MET A 1 -29.10 -4.76 47.76
N ALA A 2 -27.81 -5.04 47.96
CA ALA A 2 -26.91 -5.67 46.98
C ALA A 2 -27.40 -7.00 46.34
N ALA A 3 -28.03 -7.92 47.09
CA ALA A 3 -28.33 -9.27 46.60
C ALA A 3 -29.41 -9.36 45.50
N LYS A 4 -30.29 -8.35 45.36
CA LYS A 4 -31.28 -8.28 44.26
C LYS A 4 -30.68 -7.64 43.01
N GLU A 5 -29.66 -6.81 43.19
CA GLU A 5 -28.99 -6.07 42.12
C GLU A 5 -28.06 -6.98 41.32
N SER A 6 -27.27 -7.83 42.00
CA SER A 6 -26.44 -8.87 41.35
C SER A 6 -27.25 -9.85 40.50
N ILE A 7 -28.46 -10.23 40.93
CA ILE A 7 -29.32 -11.14 40.16
C ILE A 7 -29.83 -10.47 38.88
N LYS A 8 -30.13 -9.17 38.94
CA LYS A 8 -30.58 -8.40 37.79
C LYS A 8 -29.46 -8.23 36.76
N GLN A 9 -28.23 -7.98 37.22
CA GLN A 9 -27.03 -7.93 36.38
C GLN A 9 -26.77 -9.27 35.67
N VAL A 10 -26.94 -10.39 36.38
CA VAL A 10 -26.85 -11.72 35.77
C VAL A 10 -27.95 -11.94 34.72
N GLU A 11 -29.18 -11.49 34.97
CA GLU A 11 -30.26 -11.55 33.97
C GLU A 11 -29.93 -10.72 32.72
N GLU A 12 -29.36 -9.52 32.87
CA GLU A 12 -28.87 -8.69 31.76
C GLU A 12 -27.73 -9.37 30.98
N LEU A 13 -26.81 -10.06 31.65
CA LEU A 13 -25.76 -10.86 31.01
C LEU A 13 -26.35 -11.97 30.12
N PHE A 14 -27.40 -12.66 30.57
CA PHE A 14 -28.09 -13.67 29.76
C PHE A 14 -28.88 -13.07 28.59
N ILE A 15 -29.40 -11.85 28.73
CA ILE A 15 -30.11 -11.14 27.64
C ILE A 15 -29.14 -10.66 26.56
N SER A 16 -27.94 -10.22 26.95
CA SER A 16 -26.93 -9.70 26.01
C SER A 16 -26.39 -10.74 25.02
N LYS A 17 -26.51 -12.03 25.36
CA LYS A 17 -25.98 -13.15 24.59
C LYS A 17 -27.03 -13.72 23.63
N LYS A 18 -26.59 -14.16 22.46
CA LYS A 18 -27.49 -14.75 21.46
C LYS A 18 -27.92 -16.15 21.91
N LYS A 19 -29.08 -16.60 21.40
CA LYS A 19 -29.54 -17.98 21.62
C LYS A 19 -28.47 -18.97 21.14
N GLY A 20 -28.01 -19.85 22.03
CA GLY A 20 -26.94 -20.82 21.74
C GLY A 20 -25.51 -20.33 22.04
N ASP A 21 -25.34 -19.12 22.57
CA ASP A 21 -24.05 -18.71 23.14
C ASP A 21 -23.79 -19.38 24.50
N VAL A 22 -22.52 -19.38 24.88
CA VAL A 22 -22.02 -19.94 26.14
C VAL A 22 -21.60 -18.84 27.10
N VAL A 23 -21.95 -18.97 28.38
CA VAL A 23 -21.55 -18.08 29.48
C VAL A 23 -20.68 -18.85 30.47
N THR A 24 -19.61 -18.23 30.95
CA THR A 24 -18.68 -18.87 31.88
C THR A 24 -19.13 -18.74 33.34
N PHE A 25 -18.89 -19.76 34.16
CA PHE A 25 -19.19 -19.71 35.60
C PHE A 25 -18.42 -18.59 36.31
N GLU A 26 -17.22 -18.29 35.82
CA GLU A 26 -16.34 -17.24 36.34
C GLU A 26 -16.93 -15.85 36.09
N ASN A 27 -17.62 -15.63 34.96
CA ASN A 27 -18.30 -14.36 34.70
C ASN A 27 -19.52 -14.18 35.58
N ILE A 28 -20.28 -15.26 35.85
CA ILE A 28 -21.39 -15.22 36.79
C ILE A 28 -20.88 -14.95 38.21
N SER A 29 -19.75 -15.56 38.60
CA SER A 29 -19.16 -15.40 39.93
C SER A 29 -18.62 -14.00 40.20
N LYS A 30 -18.20 -13.24 39.18
CA LYS A 30 -17.69 -11.86 39.33
C LYS A 30 -18.76 -10.86 39.77
N GLU A 31 -20.02 -11.13 39.44
CA GLU A 31 -21.15 -10.24 39.80
C GLU A 31 -21.63 -10.42 41.26
N PHE A 32 -21.04 -11.36 42.00
CA PHE A 32 -21.40 -11.64 43.40
C PHE A 32 -20.20 -11.41 44.34
N ASP A 33 -20.32 -10.45 45.25
CA ASP A 33 -19.31 -10.20 46.30
C ASP A 33 -19.35 -11.22 47.46
N LYS A 34 -20.42 -12.02 47.55
CA LYS A 34 -20.66 -13.02 48.61
C LYS A 34 -21.01 -14.37 48.00
N GLN A 35 -20.80 -15.44 48.78
CA GLN A 35 -21.17 -16.79 48.37
C GLN A 35 -22.64 -16.88 47.94
N ILE A 36 -22.86 -17.52 46.79
CA ILE A 36 -24.17 -17.67 46.17
C ILE A 36 -25.03 -18.60 47.04
N THR A 37 -26.22 -18.15 47.42
CA THR A 37 -27.18 -18.97 48.17
C THR A 37 -27.90 -19.95 47.22
N VAL A 38 -28.30 -21.13 47.69
CA VAL A 38 -28.98 -22.17 46.89
C VAL A 38 -30.21 -21.64 46.13
N SER A 39 -30.97 -20.71 46.73
CA SER A 39 -32.12 -20.06 46.09
C SER A 39 -31.76 -19.18 44.90
N GLN A 40 -30.58 -18.54 44.92
CA GLN A 40 -30.09 -17.70 43.83
C GLN A 40 -29.57 -18.57 42.68
N ALA A 41 -28.86 -19.66 42.99
CA ALA A 41 -28.41 -20.63 41.98
C ALA A 41 -29.58 -21.26 41.19
N LYS A 42 -30.70 -21.58 41.86
CA LYS A 42 -31.92 -22.07 41.20
C LYS A 42 -32.50 -21.06 40.20
N LYS A 43 -32.44 -19.76 40.51
CA LYS A 43 -32.89 -18.69 39.59
C LYS A 43 -31.97 -18.55 38.40
N ILE A 44 -30.65 -18.61 38.59
CA ILE A 44 -29.66 -18.58 37.51
C ILE A 44 -29.88 -19.76 36.55
N LEU A 45 -30.15 -20.96 37.08
CA LEU A 45 -30.51 -22.12 36.26
C LEU A 45 -31.82 -21.93 35.49
N GLN A 46 -32.82 -21.28 36.09
CA GLN A 46 -34.06 -20.92 35.41
C GLN A 46 -33.85 -19.91 34.28
N TYR A 47 -32.96 -18.92 34.48
CA TYR A 47 -32.60 -17.95 33.45
C TYR A 47 -31.83 -18.60 32.29
N SER A 48 -30.88 -19.49 32.56
CA SER A 48 -30.18 -20.26 31.53
C SER A 48 -31.15 -21.04 30.63
N LYS A 49 -32.18 -21.67 31.22
CA LYS A 49 -33.23 -22.36 30.48
C LYS A 49 -34.13 -21.41 29.67
N LYS A 50 -34.49 -20.26 30.24
CA LYS A 50 -35.35 -19.25 29.60
C LYS A 50 -34.70 -18.63 28.35
N TYR A 51 -33.40 -18.33 28.42
CA TYR A 51 -32.66 -17.66 27.34
C TYR A 51 -31.93 -18.64 26.40
N HIS A 52 -31.96 -19.95 26.67
CA HIS A 52 -31.25 -20.98 25.90
C HIS A 52 -29.74 -20.69 25.78
N VAL A 53 -29.13 -20.35 26.91
CA VAL A 53 -27.70 -20.04 27.02
C VAL A 53 -27.06 -21.10 27.92
N SER A 54 -26.04 -21.78 27.40
CA SER A 54 -25.35 -22.86 28.14
C SER A 54 -24.29 -22.27 29.07
N MET A 55 -24.19 -22.81 30.29
CA MET A 55 -23.17 -22.42 31.26
C MET A 55 -22.02 -23.42 31.22
N VAL A 56 -20.80 -22.93 31.03
CA VAL A 56 -19.60 -23.77 30.84
C VAL A 56 -18.45 -23.24 31.70
N SER A 57 -17.43 -24.07 31.95
CA SER A 57 -16.19 -23.58 32.58
C SER A 57 -15.35 -22.76 31.59
N ALA A 58 -14.46 -21.88 32.07
CA ALA A 58 -13.49 -21.18 31.23
C ALA A 58 -12.71 -22.12 30.27
N SER A 59 -12.37 -23.33 30.73
CA SER A 59 -11.66 -24.32 29.90
C SER A 59 -12.50 -24.84 28.72
N GLU A 60 -13.80 -25.01 28.93
CA GLU A 60 -14.74 -25.46 27.90
C GLU A 60 -15.12 -24.32 26.95
N TYR A 61 -15.21 -23.09 27.47
CA TYR A 61 -15.42 -21.89 26.67
C TYR A 61 -14.29 -21.68 25.65
N ALA A 62 -13.03 -21.85 26.07
CA ALA A 62 -11.89 -21.78 25.16
C ALA A 62 -11.98 -22.81 24.02
N LYS A 63 -12.35 -24.06 24.33
CA LYS A 63 -12.58 -25.10 23.31
C LYS A 63 -13.72 -24.73 22.36
N HIS A 64 -14.82 -24.18 22.88
CA HIS A 64 -15.95 -23.75 22.07
C HIS A 64 -15.56 -22.63 21.09
N LEU A 65 -14.76 -21.66 21.55
CA LEU A 65 -14.25 -20.56 20.72
C LEU A 65 -13.37 -21.09 19.58
N SER A 66 -12.43 -22.00 19.86
CA SER A 66 -11.59 -22.61 18.83
C SER A 66 -12.39 -23.40 17.79
N ILE A 67 -13.42 -24.15 18.22
CA ILE A 67 -14.31 -24.88 17.31
C ILE A 67 -15.13 -23.91 16.43
N GLN A 68 -15.62 -22.81 17.01
CA GLN A 68 -16.41 -21.81 16.30
C GLN A 68 -15.56 -21.05 15.25
N GLU A 69 -14.34 -20.67 15.61
CA GLU A 69 -13.38 -20.07 14.67
C GLU A 69 -13.00 -21.03 13.55
N GLY A 70 -12.76 -22.32 13.88
CA GLY A 70 -12.51 -23.37 12.91
C GLY A 70 -13.65 -23.51 11.89
N LYS A 71 -14.90 -23.59 12.37
CA LYS A 71 -16.10 -23.64 11.50
C LYS A 71 -16.27 -22.37 10.67
N ARG A 72 -15.94 -21.19 11.21
CA ARG A 72 -16.00 -19.92 10.47
C ARG A 72 -14.96 -19.90 9.34
N ARG A 73 -13.73 -20.35 9.61
CA ARG A 73 -12.65 -20.45 8.64
C ARG A 73 -12.98 -21.44 7.52
N GLU A 74 -13.56 -22.59 7.87
CA GLU A 74 -13.99 -23.59 6.90
C GLU A 74 -15.13 -23.07 6.00
N LYS A 75 -16.13 -22.39 6.58
CA LYS A 75 -17.20 -21.73 5.81
C LYS A 75 -16.68 -20.64 4.88
N ALA A 76 -15.72 -19.82 5.33
CA ALA A 76 -15.10 -18.79 4.50
C ALA A 76 -14.35 -19.42 3.30
N ARG A 77 -13.58 -20.49 3.57
CA ARG A 77 -12.88 -21.25 2.51
C ARG A 77 -13.85 -21.89 1.53
N LYS A 78 -14.97 -22.43 2.00
CA LYS A 78 -16.00 -23.03 1.15
C LYS A 78 -16.73 -21.99 0.29
N LYS A 79 -17.06 -20.81 0.85
CA LYS A 79 -17.64 -19.69 0.08
C LYS A 79 -16.69 -19.15 -1.00
N MET A 80 -15.39 -19.05 -0.69
CA MET A 80 -14.40 -18.66 -1.71
C MET A 80 -14.30 -19.72 -2.82
N ALA A 81 -14.38 -21.01 -2.50
CA ALA A 81 -14.39 -22.07 -3.49
C ALA A 81 -15.68 -22.09 -4.34
N GLU A 82 -16.85 -21.87 -3.72
CA GLU A 82 -18.15 -21.82 -4.41
C GLU A 82 -18.23 -20.60 -5.35
N ASN A 83 -17.83 -19.40 -4.90
CA ASN A 83 -17.77 -18.22 -5.77
C ASN A 83 -16.79 -18.42 -6.95
N ASN A 84 -15.65 -19.06 -6.71
CA ASN A 84 -14.68 -19.36 -7.78
C ASN A 84 -15.22 -20.40 -8.78
N SER A 85 -16.08 -21.33 -8.33
CA SER A 85 -16.68 -22.34 -9.22
C SER A 85 -17.87 -21.83 -10.04
N GLU A 86 -18.64 -20.87 -9.52
CA GLU A 86 -19.74 -20.23 -10.29
C GLU A 86 -19.19 -19.29 -11.38
N GLU A 87 -18.04 -18.65 -11.18
CA GLU A 87 -17.35 -17.87 -12.22
C GLU A 87 -16.65 -18.73 -13.29
N GLN A 88 -16.46 -20.04 -13.04
CA GLN A 88 -15.63 -20.92 -13.87
C GLN A 88 -16.41 -21.89 -14.77
N PHE A 89 -17.73 -22.04 -14.59
CA PHE A 89 -18.59 -22.93 -15.40
C PHE A 89 -19.65 -22.19 -16.21
N ASP A 90 -19.26 -21.11 -16.88
CA ASP A 90 -20.10 -20.50 -17.90
C ASP A 90 -19.91 -21.26 -19.23
N PHE A 91 -20.82 -22.18 -19.55
CA PHE A 91 -20.82 -22.94 -20.82
C PHE A 91 -20.78 -22.02 -22.07
N THR A 92 -21.16 -20.75 -21.94
CA THR A 92 -21.03 -19.78 -23.03
C THR A 92 -19.56 -19.42 -23.30
N LYS A 93 -18.74 -19.33 -22.24
CA LYS A 93 -17.31 -18.98 -22.29
C LYS A 93 -16.47 -20.08 -22.96
N GLU A 94 -16.81 -21.35 -22.73
CA GLU A 94 -16.15 -22.49 -23.38
C GLU A 94 -16.46 -22.55 -24.89
N LYS A 95 -17.70 -22.26 -25.28
CA LYS A 95 -18.10 -22.17 -26.69
C LYS A 95 -17.44 -20.97 -27.39
N GLU A 96 -17.34 -19.83 -26.70
CA GLU A 96 -16.66 -18.63 -27.19
C GLU A 96 -15.14 -18.87 -27.35
N LEU A 97 -14.50 -19.57 -26.40
CA LEU A 97 -13.10 -20.02 -26.51
C LEU A 97 -12.88 -20.93 -27.74
N LEU A 98 -13.80 -21.84 -28.02
CA LEU A 98 -13.71 -22.78 -29.15
C LEU A 98 -13.88 -22.09 -30.51
N GLU A 99 -14.74 -21.06 -30.61
CA GLU A 99 -14.93 -20.23 -31.80
C GLU A 99 -13.80 -19.19 -31.99
N TRP A 100 -13.17 -18.75 -30.91
CA TRP A 100 -12.06 -17.77 -30.94
C TRP A 100 -10.70 -18.42 -31.18
N SER A 101 -10.51 -19.69 -30.79
CA SER A 101 -9.28 -20.44 -31.01
C SER A 101 -9.01 -20.79 -32.48
N ARG A 102 -10.01 -20.67 -33.37
CA ARG A 102 -9.87 -21.01 -34.80
C ARG A 102 -9.42 -19.85 -35.70
N SER A 103 -9.30 -18.64 -35.16
CA SER A 103 -8.91 -17.45 -35.93
C SER A 103 -7.50 -16.99 -35.59
N ASP A 104 -6.58 -17.11 -36.54
CA ASP A 104 -5.17 -16.72 -36.44
C ASP A 104 -4.92 -15.23 -36.78
N SER A 105 -5.91 -14.37 -36.51
CA SER A 105 -5.78 -12.94 -36.79
C SER A 105 -4.93 -12.26 -35.71
N PRO A 106 -3.85 -11.54 -36.07
CA PRO A 106 -2.98 -10.86 -35.09
C PRO A 106 -3.74 -9.87 -34.20
N VAL A 107 -4.74 -9.17 -34.75
CA VAL A 107 -5.59 -8.23 -34.00
C VAL A 107 -6.44 -8.99 -32.99
N ARG A 108 -7.01 -10.12 -33.39
CA ARG A 108 -7.85 -10.96 -32.52
C ARG A 108 -7.04 -11.67 -31.43
N MET A 109 -5.77 -11.98 -31.73
CA MET A 109 -4.79 -12.44 -30.75
C MET A 109 -4.49 -11.36 -29.70
N TYR A 110 -4.24 -10.11 -30.14
CA TYR A 110 -3.97 -8.99 -29.25
C TYR A 110 -5.15 -8.68 -28.31
N LEU A 111 -6.37 -8.57 -28.84
CA LEU A 111 -7.56 -8.29 -28.03
C LEU A 111 -7.83 -9.38 -26.99
N ARG A 112 -7.56 -10.64 -27.33
CA ARG A 112 -7.64 -11.76 -26.38
C ARG A 112 -6.62 -11.59 -25.26
N GLU A 113 -5.38 -11.24 -25.59
CA GLU A 113 -4.32 -11.09 -24.58
C GLU A 113 -4.55 -9.86 -23.70
N MET A 114 -5.01 -8.74 -24.28
CA MET A 114 -5.40 -7.55 -23.53
C MET A 114 -6.59 -7.82 -22.60
N GLY A 115 -7.62 -8.54 -23.08
CA GLY A 115 -8.82 -8.83 -22.29
C GLY A 115 -8.60 -9.78 -21.11
N LYS A 116 -7.45 -10.47 -21.04
CA LYS A 116 -7.05 -11.25 -19.85
C LYS A 116 -6.56 -10.38 -18.70
N ILE A 117 -6.10 -9.16 -18.99
CA ILE A 117 -5.56 -8.24 -17.98
C ILE A 117 -6.74 -7.47 -17.38
N PRO A 118 -7.03 -7.62 -16.08
CA PRO A 118 -8.11 -6.87 -15.44
C PRO A 118 -7.81 -5.37 -15.43
N LEU A 119 -8.86 -4.56 -15.44
CA LEU A 119 -8.72 -3.11 -15.29
C LEU A 119 -8.21 -2.79 -13.88
N LEU A 120 -7.34 -1.78 -13.79
CA LEU A 120 -6.83 -1.28 -12.52
C LEU A 120 -7.93 -0.56 -11.75
N THR A 121 -7.96 -0.76 -10.44
CA THR A 121 -8.72 0.06 -9.52
C THR A 121 -7.97 1.36 -9.21
N LYS A 122 -8.68 2.40 -8.75
CA LYS A 122 -8.05 3.68 -8.37
C LYS A 122 -6.94 3.51 -7.32
N GLU A 123 -7.09 2.54 -6.41
CA GLU A 123 -6.08 2.26 -5.38
C GLU A 123 -4.82 1.62 -5.99
N GLU A 124 -4.99 0.69 -6.93
CA GLU A 124 -3.89 0.06 -7.67
C GLU A 124 -3.16 1.06 -8.59
N GLU A 125 -3.89 2.00 -9.22
CA GLU A 125 -3.27 3.09 -9.99
C GLU A 125 -2.35 3.95 -9.12
N VAL A 126 -2.82 4.34 -7.93
CA VAL A 126 -2.00 5.12 -6.98
C VAL A 126 -0.81 4.30 -6.49
N TYR A 127 -1.00 3.02 -6.20
CA TYR A 127 0.09 2.13 -5.78
C TYR A 127 1.17 2.01 -6.87
N LEU A 128 0.76 1.78 -8.12
CA LEU A 128 1.68 1.66 -9.24
C LEU A 128 2.40 2.99 -9.50
N SER A 129 1.70 4.12 -9.39
CA SER A 129 2.31 5.45 -9.51
C SER A 129 3.41 5.65 -8.47
N LYS A 130 3.18 5.27 -7.22
CA LYS A 130 4.20 5.37 -6.16
C LYS A 130 5.38 4.43 -6.40
N GLN A 131 5.12 3.20 -6.85
CA GLN A 131 6.18 2.25 -7.19
C GLN A 131 7.06 2.76 -8.34
N ILE A 132 6.48 3.44 -9.33
CA ILE A 132 7.25 4.06 -10.41
C ILE A 132 8.10 5.21 -9.86
N GLU A 133 7.54 6.08 -9.01
CA GLU A 133 8.28 7.19 -8.37
C GLU A 133 9.44 6.69 -7.51
N GLU A 134 9.21 5.70 -6.66
CA GLU A 134 10.26 5.04 -5.86
C GLU A 134 11.34 4.42 -6.76
N GLY A 135 10.95 3.80 -7.89
CA GLY A 135 11.89 3.25 -8.85
C GLY A 135 12.73 4.32 -9.55
N GLU A 136 12.14 5.46 -9.91
CA GLU A 136 12.88 6.61 -10.45
C GLU A 136 13.89 7.16 -9.44
N ASP A 137 13.50 7.29 -8.17
CA ASP A 137 14.38 7.78 -7.10
C ASP A 137 15.59 6.87 -6.89
N VAL A 138 15.39 5.54 -6.90
CA VAL A 138 16.48 4.56 -6.80
C VAL A 138 17.46 4.68 -7.97
N ILE A 139 16.95 4.91 -9.19
CA ILE A 139 17.81 5.10 -10.37
C ILE A 139 18.62 6.39 -10.24
N ILE A 140 18.00 7.48 -9.78
CA ILE A 140 18.68 8.77 -9.58
C ILE A 140 19.77 8.64 -8.52
N ASP A 141 19.50 7.97 -7.40
CA ASP A 141 20.49 7.74 -6.34
C ASP A 141 21.67 6.91 -6.85
N ALA A 142 21.40 5.84 -7.61
CA ALA A 142 22.44 5.03 -8.22
C ALA A 142 23.33 5.85 -9.19
N ILE A 143 22.75 6.74 -10.00
CA ILE A 143 23.50 7.63 -10.89
C ILE A 143 24.35 8.61 -10.07
N CYS A 144 23.80 9.19 -9.00
CA CYS A 144 24.49 10.12 -8.11
C CYS A 144 25.62 9.48 -7.30
N SER A 145 25.54 8.16 -7.04
CA SER A 145 26.59 7.43 -6.32
C SER A 145 27.91 7.34 -7.09
N VAL A 146 27.89 7.54 -8.41
CA VAL A 146 29.08 7.45 -9.27
C VAL A 146 29.60 8.87 -9.59
N PRO A 147 30.77 9.28 -9.06
CA PRO A 147 31.28 10.64 -9.23
C PRO A 147 31.48 11.06 -10.69
N TYR A 148 31.87 10.09 -11.54
CA TYR A 148 32.10 10.30 -12.96
C TYR A 148 30.84 10.74 -13.73
N LEU A 149 29.65 10.25 -13.34
CA LEU A 149 28.40 10.63 -13.99
C LEU A 149 28.04 12.09 -13.68
N ILE A 150 28.34 12.56 -12.47
CA ILE A 150 28.13 13.96 -12.10
C ILE A 150 29.06 14.88 -12.92
N ASP A 151 30.31 14.47 -13.13
CA ASP A 151 31.24 15.22 -14.01
C ASP A 151 30.73 15.29 -15.45
N TYR A 152 30.19 14.19 -15.96
CA TYR A 152 29.57 14.16 -17.26
C TYR A 152 28.41 15.15 -17.36
N ILE A 153 27.54 15.23 -16.34
CA ILE A 153 26.43 16.20 -16.29
C ILE A 153 26.96 17.64 -16.24
N ILE A 154 27.99 17.94 -15.45
CA ILE A 154 28.58 19.28 -15.36
C ILE A 154 29.11 19.75 -16.73
N ASN A 155 29.70 18.85 -17.53
CA ASN A 155 30.19 19.18 -18.86
C ASN A 155 29.09 19.62 -19.85
N TYR A 156 27.81 19.32 -19.60
CA TYR A 156 26.70 19.83 -20.41
C TYR A 156 26.42 21.31 -20.21
N ARG A 157 27.04 21.96 -19.21
CA ARG A 157 26.87 23.39 -18.95
C ARG A 157 27.16 24.25 -20.19
N GLU A 158 28.28 24.01 -20.87
CA GLU A 158 28.69 24.80 -22.03
C GLU A 158 27.81 24.56 -23.26
N PRO A 159 27.50 23.31 -23.68
CA PRO A 159 26.55 23.04 -24.76
C PRO A 159 25.15 23.63 -24.52
N LEU A 160 24.69 23.66 -23.26
CA LEU A 160 23.42 24.29 -22.91
C LEU A 160 23.47 25.82 -23.02
N LEU A 161 24.60 26.45 -22.68
CA LEU A 161 24.81 27.90 -22.81
C LEU A 161 24.91 28.31 -24.29
N ASN A 162 25.62 27.51 -25.08
CA ASN A 162 25.85 27.72 -26.52
C ASN A 162 24.63 27.37 -27.39
N ARG A 163 23.54 26.89 -26.78
CA ARG A 163 22.30 26.44 -27.46
C ARG A 163 22.49 25.27 -28.43
N GLU A 164 23.54 24.47 -28.24
CA GLU A 164 23.77 23.24 -29.01
C GLU A 164 22.84 22.09 -28.55
N ARG A 165 22.32 22.20 -27.32
CA ARG A 165 21.42 21.23 -26.67
C ARG A 165 20.23 21.92 -26.00
N ARG A 166 19.10 21.23 -25.92
CA ARG A 166 17.88 21.78 -25.30
C ARG A 166 17.91 21.57 -23.79
N VAL A 167 17.50 22.58 -23.02
CA VAL A 167 17.44 22.51 -21.53
C VAL A 167 16.47 21.41 -21.04
N LYS A 168 15.43 21.11 -21.83
CA LYS A 168 14.50 19.99 -21.55
C LYS A 168 15.15 18.60 -21.57
N GLU A 169 16.36 18.46 -22.12
CA GLU A 169 17.09 17.18 -22.11
C GLU A 169 17.64 16.83 -20.72
N LEU A 170 17.95 17.83 -19.89
CA LEU A 170 18.50 17.63 -18.54
C LEU A 170 17.52 18.01 -17.42
N PHE A 171 16.58 18.91 -17.68
CA PHE A 171 15.65 19.40 -16.66
C PHE A 171 14.22 18.95 -16.99
N LYS A 172 13.69 17.96 -16.24
CA LYS A 172 12.29 17.49 -16.34
C LYS A 172 11.29 18.64 -16.09
N ASN A 173 11.51 19.40 -15.00
CA ASN A 173 10.63 20.51 -14.57
C ASN A 173 11.35 21.85 -14.62
N PHE A 174 11.91 22.23 -15.77
CA PHE A 174 12.35 23.61 -15.94
C PHE A 174 11.11 24.49 -16.09
N GLU A 175 10.76 25.25 -15.05
CA GLU A 175 9.72 26.29 -15.15
C GLU A 175 10.19 27.35 -16.16
N ASP A 176 9.84 27.15 -17.42
CA ASP A 176 9.69 28.28 -18.32
C ASP A 176 8.48 29.04 -17.78
N VAL A 177 8.73 30.16 -17.11
CA VAL A 177 7.72 31.01 -16.46
C VAL A 177 6.69 31.59 -17.46
N SER A 178 6.67 31.10 -18.70
CA SER A 178 5.76 31.43 -19.79
C SER A 178 4.65 30.40 -20.03
N ASN A 179 4.75 29.14 -19.59
CA ASN A 179 3.80 28.10 -20.03
C ASN A 179 2.67 27.81 -19.04
N LYS A 180 1.96 28.87 -18.60
CA LYS A 180 0.62 28.69 -18.02
C LYS A 180 -0.51 28.73 -19.06
N ASP A 181 -0.24 29.10 -20.32
CA ASP A 181 -1.33 29.31 -21.30
C ASP A 181 -1.21 28.66 -22.68
N GLU A 182 -0.20 27.84 -23.01
CA GLU A 182 -0.15 27.24 -24.36
C GLU A 182 0.19 25.74 -24.31
N ARG A 183 -0.88 24.93 -24.21
CA ARG A 183 -0.92 23.63 -24.86
C ARG A 183 -1.20 23.90 -26.33
N GLU A 184 -0.24 23.67 -27.21
CA GLU A 184 -0.40 23.00 -28.50
C GLU A 184 0.95 22.97 -29.24
N ASP A 185 1.17 21.86 -29.94
CA ASP A 185 2.32 21.58 -30.79
C ASP A 185 2.67 22.75 -31.72
N SER A 186 3.96 23.07 -31.82
CA SER A 186 4.51 23.71 -33.03
C SER A 186 6.02 23.49 -33.09
N GLU A 187 6.43 22.72 -34.08
CA GLU A 187 7.79 22.62 -34.59
C GLU A 187 8.33 24.00 -35.04
N GLU A 188 9.65 24.12 -34.95
CA GLU A 188 10.52 25.08 -35.63
C GLU A 188 10.13 26.57 -35.67
N LYS A 189 10.93 27.38 -34.97
CA LYS A 189 11.55 28.55 -35.61
C LYS A 189 12.89 28.91 -34.99
N ALA A 190 13.93 28.72 -35.79
CA ALA A 190 15.21 29.39 -35.65
C ALA A 190 15.05 30.89 -35.95
N GLY A 191 15.76 31.75 -35.21
CA GLY A 191 15.95 33.16 -35.59
C GLY A 191 15.79 34.19 -34.48
N THR A 192 16.91 34.51 -33.83
CA THR A 192 17.35 35.86 -33.40
C THR A 192 16.36 36.82 -32.73
N ALA A 193 16.53 37.00 -31.41
CA ALA A 193 16.75 38.29 -30.74
C ALA A 193 16.98 38.03 -29.24
N ALA A 194 18.17 38.34 -28.72
CA ALA A 194 18.48 38.23 -27.30
C ALA A 194 17.59 39.20 -26.52
N SER A 195 16.60 38.65 -25.82
CA SER A 195 15.68 39.38 -24.97
C SER A 195 16.19 39.34 -23.53
N PRO A 196 15.85 40.30 -22.65
CA PRO A 196 16.23 40.28 -21.24
C PRO A 196 15.71 39.05 -20.45
N LYS A 197 14.93 38.18 -21.11
CA LYS A 197 14.42 36.90 -20.62
C LYS A 197 15.44 35.76 -20.78
N ASP A 198 16.31 35.85 -21.79
CA ASP A 198 17.41 34.91 -22.02
C ASP A 198 18.39 34.91 -20.83
N ASP A 199 18.64 36.09 -20.25
CA ASP A 199 19.52 36.24 -19.08
C ASP A 199 18.96 35.56 -17.83
N LYS A 200 17.64 35.56 -17.61
CA LYS A 200 17.04 34.92 -16.42
C LYS A 200 17.18 33.41 -16.51
N ARG A 201 16.89 32.83 -17.67
CA ARG A 201 17.05 31.40 -17.94
C ARG A 201 18.52 30.97 -17.83
N VAL A 202 19.43 31.74 -18.42
CA VAL A 202 20.88 31.48 -18.33
C VAL A 202 21.37 31.55 -16.88
N LYS A 203 20.92 32.54 -16.10
CA LYS A 203 21.25 32.64 -14.67
C LYS A 203 20.77 31.42 -13.89
N GLN A 204 19.52 30.99 -14.09
CA GLN A 204 18.97 29.80 -13.43
C GLN A 204 19.77 28.54 -13.76
N VAL A 205 20.15 28.34 -15.02
CA VAL A 205 20.98 27.20 -15.43
C VAL A 205 22.34 27.28 -14.74
N VAL A 206 23.01 28.43 -14.78
CA VAL A 206 24.31 28.64 -14.13
C VAL A 206 24.25 28.43 -12.62
N ASP A 207 23.20 28.92 -11.95
CA ASP A 207 23.04 28.77 -10.50
C ASP A 207 22.75 27.31 -10.13
N SER A 208 22.00 26.57 -10.95
CA SER A 208 21.76 25.14 -10.77
C SER A 208 23.06 24.33 -10.91
N PHE A 209 23.90 24.63 -11.91
CA PHE A 209 25.20 23.98 -12.07
C PHE A 209 26.19 24.33 -10.95
N LYS A 210 26.20 25.58 -10.46
CA LYS A 210 27.01 25.96 -9.29
C LYS A 210 26.57 25.21 -8.03
N LEU A 211 25.27 25.05 -7.82
CA LEU A 211 24.74 24.26 -6.71
C LEU A 211 25.18 22.80 -6.82
N LEU A 212 25.10 22.23 -8.02
CA LEU A 212 25.56 20.87 -8.29
C LEU A 212 27.07 20.70 -8.01
N GLU A 213 27.91 21.64 -8.45
CA GLU A 213 29.35 21.64 -8.17
C GLU A 213 29.66 21.70 -6.67
N LYS A 214 28.92 22.55 -5.93
CA LYS A 214 29.04 22.66 -4.47
C LYS A 214 28.67 21.33 -3.81
N ASN A 215 27.52 20.77 -4.14
CA ASN A 215 27.02 19.52 -3.56
C ASN A 215 27.96 18.36 -3.89
N LYS A 216 28.49 18.29 -5.12
CA LYS A 216 29.48 17.30 -5.50
C LYS A 216 30.71 17.37 -4.60
N LYS A 217 31.21 18.57 -4.33
CA LYS A 217 32.40 18.77 -3.48
C LYS A 217 32.15 18.34 -2.03
N GLU A 218 30.97 18.68 -1.50
CA GLU A 218 30.55 18.26 -0.16
C GLU A 218 30.44 16.73 -0.08
N TRP A 219 29.76 16.10 -1.03
CA TRP A 219 29.62 14.65 -1.11
C TRP A 219 30.97 13.93 -1.24
N MET A 220 31.88 14.42 -2.07
CA MET A 220 33.23 13.86 -2.21
C MET A 220 34.00 13.92 -0.88
N ARG A 221 33.85 15.02 -0.14
CA ARG A 221 34.48 15.18 1.18
C ARG A 221 33.92 14.18 2.19
N GLU A 222 32.59 14.06 2.28
CA GLU A 222 31.93 13.10 3.18
C GLU A 222 32.31 11.66 2.84
N ARG A 223 32.35 11.32 1.54
CA ARG A 223 32.77 10.01 1.06
C ARG A 223 34.22 9.71 1.45
N ASP A 224 35.13 10.66 1.27
CA ASP A 224 36.54 10.49 1.62
C ASP A 224 36.74 10.40 3.15
N GLU A 225 35.93 11.10 3.94
CA GLU A 225 35.88 10.96 5.41
C GLU A 225 35.36 9.58 5.83
N LEU A 226 34.33 9.06 5.15
CA LEU A 226 33.75 7.73 5.40
C LEU A 226 34.75 6.61 5.05
N LEU A 227 35.46 6.73 3.93
CA LEU A 227 36.53 5.80 3.55
C LEU A 227 37.64 5.73 4.61
N LYS A 228 38.07 6.88 5.14
CA LYS A 228 39.07 6.92 6.22
C LYS A 228 38.58 6.23 7.49
N LEU A 229 37.30 6.38 7.84
CA LEU A 229 36.72 5.73 9.01
C LEU A 229 36.68 4.21 8.86
N GLN A 230 36.34 3.73 7.65
CA GLN A 230 36.35 2.31 7.33
C GLN A 230 37.76 1.71 7.38
N GLU A 231 38.77 2.45 6.93
CA GLU A 231 40.16 2.03 7.07
C GLU A 231 40.57 1.92 8.55
N THR A 232 40.20 2.89 9.39
CA THR A 232 40.54 2.87 10.83
C THR A 232 39.86 1.76 11.62
N ASP A 233 38.62 1.40 11.28
CA ASP A 233 37.88 0.31 11.95
C ASP A 233 38.40 -1.08 11.59
N THR A 234 39.14 -1.20 10.47
CA THR A 234 39.76 -2.47 10.05
C THR A 234 41.15 -2.72 10.64
N ASP A 235 41.74 -1.71 11.30
CA ASP A 235 43.08 -1.76 11.90
C ASP A 235 43.06 -1.99 13.43
N GLU A 236 41.90 -2.14 14.07
CA GLU A 236 41.80 -2.60 15.46
C GLU A 236 41.76 -4.15 15.53
N PRO A 237 42.74 -4.83 16.16
CA PRO A 237 42.79 -6.28 16.31
C PRO A 237 41.80 -6.86 17.34
#